data_AF-A0A1C6YV93-F1
#
_entry.id   AF-A0A1C6YV93-F1
#
_cell.length_a   1.000
_cell.length_b   1.000
_cell.length_c   1.000
_cell.angle_alpha   90.00
_cell.angle_beta   90.00
_cell.angle_gamma   90.00
#
_symmetry.space_group_name_H-M   'P 1'
#
loop_
_entity.id
_entity.type
_entity.pdbx_description
1 polymer ?
#
loop_
_entity_poly.entity_id
_entity_poly.type
_entity_poly.pdbx_seq_one_letter_code
_entity_poly.pdbx_strand_id
1 'polypeptide(L)'
;MSEAFRETFERMEIEPALLTLLCQVHRSTSHKWLSGDVKEIPAAAETLIRLLEFVQKRSPELFCEFMILQDFRTPSEIYLSDPACWKSYEFCKHKVTPKVLDYLEKHLPE
;
A
#
# COMPACT_ATOMS: atom_id res chain seq x y z
N MET A 1 5.62 -2.86 -20.53
CA MET A 1 4.72 -2.46 -19.42
C MET A 1 3.36 -3.11 -19.64
N SER A 2 2.83 -3.79 -18.64
CA SER A 2 1.43 -4.21 -18.66
C SER A 2 0.56 -2.96 -18.48
N GLU A 3 -0.13 -2.55 -19.54
CA GLU A 3 -1.01 -1.37 -19.55
C GLU A 3 -2.01 -1.45 -18.38
N ALA A 4 -2.55 -2.64 -18.12
CA ALA A 4 -3.46 -2.89 -17.01
C ALA A 4 -2.86 -2.61 -15.62
N PHE A 5 -1.56 -2.88 -15.39
CA PHE A 5 -0.92 -2.57 -14.11
C PHE A 5 -0.86 -1.06 -13.88
N ARG A 6 -0.41 -0.33 -14.90
CA ARG A 6 -0.28 1.13 -14.83
C ARG A 6 -1.64 1.80 -14.65
N GLU A 7 -2.63 1.42 -15.45
CA GLU A 7 -3.98 1.97 -15.31
C GLU A 7 -4.57 1.71 -13.92
N THR A 8 -4.34 0.51 -13.37
CA THR A 8 -4.78 0.18 -12.01
C THR A 8 -4.11 1.10 -10.99
N PHE A 9 -2.79 1.26 -11.08
CA PHE A 9 -2.04 2.15 -10.20
C PHE A 9 -2.49 3.62 -10.32
N GLU A 10 -2.70 4.13 -11.54
CA GLU A 10 -3.17 5.50 -11.78
C GLU A 10 -4.58 5.72 -11.19
N ARG A 11 -5.49 4.74 -11.31
CA ARG A 11 -6.83 4.81 -10.71
C ARG A 11 -6.84 4.77 -9.18
N MET A 12 -5.79 4.26 -8.55
CA MET A 12 -5.66 4.25 -7.09
C MET A 12 -5.24 5.61 -6.53
N GLU A 13 -4.72 6.52 -7.38
CA GLU A 13 -4.31 7.87 -6.99
C GLU A 13 -3.33 7.92 -5.79
N ILE A 14 -2.51 6.87 -5.64
CA ILE A 14 -1.49 6.76 -4.58
C ILE A 14 -0.12 7.20 -5.08
N GLU A 15 0.73 7.68 -4.16
CA GLU A 15 2.10 8.02 -4.51
C GLU A 15 2.95 6.78 -4.85
N PRO A 16 3.92 6.87 -5.79
CA PRO A 16 4.83 5.78 -6.14
C PRO A 16 5.56 5.13 -4.96
N ALA A 17 5.85 5.90 -3.91
CA ALA A 17 6.50 5.39 -2.70
C ALA A 17 5.61 4.39 -1.94
N LEU A 18 4.29 4.56 -1.99
CA LEU A 18 3.34 3.65 -1.36
C LEU A 18 3.30 2.30 -2.07
N LEU A 19 3.52 2.26 -3.39
CA LEU A 19 3.62 1.00 -4.14
C LEU A 19 4.78 0.14 -3.65
N THR A 20 5.93 0.75 -3.35
CA THR A 20 7.11 0.06 -2.80
C THR A 20 6.76 -0.66 -1.49
N LEU A 21 6.02 0.03 -0.61
CA LEU A 21 5.59 -0.49 0.67
C LEU A 21 4.51 -1.57 0.53
N LEU A 22 3.46 -1.29 -0.23
CA LEU A 22 2.32 -2.20 -0.41
C LEU A 22 2.70 -3.51 -1.09
N CYS A 23 3.67 -3.47 -2.01
CA CYS A 23 4.17 -4.67 -2.68
C CYS A 23 5.42 -5.26 -2.01
N GLN A 24 5.95 -4.66 -0.94
CA GLN A 24 7.17 -5.09 -0.25
C GLN A 24 8.36 -5.34 -1.21
N VAL A 25 8.55 -4.43 -2.16
CA VAL A 25 9.66 -4.51 -3.14
C VAL A 25 10.67 -3.41 -2.93
N HIS A 26 11.84 -3.53 -3.55
CA HIS A 26 12.80 -2.42 -3.57
C HIS A 26 12.27 -1.25 -4.41
N ARG A 27 12.63 -0.02 -4.04
CA ARG A 27 12.29 1.21 -4.79
C ARG A 27 12.73 1.13 -6.26
N SER A 28 13.89 0.54 -6.53
CA SER A 28 14.38 0.35 -7.90
C SER A 28 13.47 -0.58 -8.71
N THR A 29 12.89 -1.60 -8.09
CA THR A 29 11.94 -2.52 -8.71
C THR A 29 10.63 -1.82 -9.03
N SER A 30 10.01 -1.15 -8.05
CA SER A 30 8.75 -0.43 -8.28
C SER A 30 8.93 0.70 -9.30
N HIS A 31 10.07 1.41 -9.28
CA HIS A 31 10.38 2.42 -10.29
C HIS A 31 10.40 1.83 -11.69
N LYS A 32 11.11 0.70 -11.90
CA LYS A 32 11.15 0.03 -13.20
C LYS A 32 9.76 -0.44 -13.68
N TRP A 33 8.91 -0.87 -12.76
CA TRP A 33 7.52 -1.24 -13.09
C TRP A 33 6.72 -0.03 -13.59
N LEU A 34 6.87 1.12 -12.94
CA LEU A 34 6.16 2.37 -13.26
C LEU A 34 6.70 3.06 -14.52
N SER A 35 8.03 3.03 -14.74
CA SER A 35 8.66 3.61 -15.93
C SER A 35 8.50 2.74 -17.18
N GLY A 36 8.16 1.46 -17.01
CA GLY A 36 8.08 0.50 -18.10
C GLY A 36 9.43 -0.08 -18.53
N ASP A 37 10.49 0.12 -17.74
CA ASP A 37 11.86 -0.37 -17.99
C ASP A 37 12.02 -1.89 -17.82
N VAL A 38 10.96 -2.60 -17.41
CA VAL A 38 10.91 -4.07 -17.40
C VAL A 38 10.07 -4.60 -18.54
N LYS A 39 10.50 -5.72 -19.12
CA LYS A 39 9.73 -6.46 -20.13
C LYS A 39 8.40 -6.96 -19.56
N GLU A 40 8.42 -7.48 -18.33
CA GLU A 40 7.26 -8.10 -17.69
C GLU A 40 7.19 -7.74 -16.20
N ILE A 41 5.97 -7.56 -15.71
CA ILE A 41 5.68 -7.40 -14.27
C ILE A 41 5.22 -8.77 -13.76
N PRO A 42 5.68 -9.24 -12.57
CA PRO A 42 5.23 -10.53 -12.04
C PRO A 42 3.70 -10.58 -11.92
N ALA A 43 3.08 -11.67 -12.37
CA ALA A 43 1.62 -11.85 -12.29
C ALA A 43 1.06 -11.70 -10.85
N ALA A 44 1.87 -12.05 -9.85
CA ALA A 44 1.53 -11.83 -8.44
C ALA A 44 1.40 -10.34 -8.10
N ALA A 45 2.28 -9.48 -8.63
CA ALA A 45 2.21 -8.03 -8.42
C ALA A 45 1.01 -7.42 -9.15
N GLU A 46 0.68 -7.91 -10.36
CA GLU A 46 -0.53 -7.50 -11.08
C GLU A 46 -1.81 -7.88 -10.34
N THR A 47 -1.84 -9.07 -9.76
CA THR A 47 -2.98 -9.53 -8.97
C THR A 47 -3.09 -8.73 -7.67
N LEU A 48 -1.97 -8.48 -7.00
CA LEU A 48 -1.91 -7.71 -5.77
C LEU A 48 -2.42 -6.28 -5.98
N ILE A 49 -1.95 -5.58 -7.02
CA ILE A 49 -2.38 -4.18 -7.23
C ILE A 49 -3.89 -4.09 -7.53
N ARG A 50 -4.46 -5.06 -8.25
CA ARG A 50 -5.91 -5.14 -8.48
C ARG A 50 -6.70 -5.43 -7.20
N LEU A 51 -6.19 -6.31 -6.35
CA LEU A 51 -6.78 -6.58 -5.04
C LEU A 51 -6.74 -5.31 -4.17
N LEU A 52 -5.62 -4.60 -4.16
CA LEU A 52 -5.45 -3.37 -3.41
C LEU A 52 -6.40 -2.26 -3.91
N GLU A 53 -6.55 -2.08 -5.22
CA GLU A 53 -7.55 -1.18 -5.80
C GLU A 53 -8.97 -1.56 -5.35
N PHE A 54 -9.30 -2.85 -5.40
CA PHE A 54 -10.61 -3.33 -4.95
C PHE A 54 -10.86 -3.03 -3.47
N VAL A 55 -9.88 -3.31 -2.60
CA VAL A 55 -9.98 -3.03 -1.17
C VAL A 55 -10.11 -1.53 -0.92
N GLN A 56 -9.26 -0.69 -1.55
CA GLN A 56 -9.30 0.76 -1.44
C GLN A 56 -10.69 1.32 -1.79
N LYS A 57 -11.29 0.84 -2.88
CA LYS A 57 -12.61 1.30 -3.35
C LYS A 57 -13.77 0.76 -2.51
N ARG A 58 -13.63 -0.42 -1.91
CA ARG A 58 -14.70 -1.07 -1.13
C ARG A 58 -14.68 -0.70 0.35
N SER A 59 -13.49 -0.54 0.91
CA SER A 59 -13.25 -0.15 2.30
C SER A 59 -11.93 0.65 2.37
N PRO A 60 -12.01 1.98 2.21
CA PRO A 60 -10.85 2.86 2.36
C PRO A 60 -10.17 2.72 3.71
N GLU A 61 -10.96 2.49 4.77
CA GLU A 61 -10.46 2.22 6.13
C GLU A 61 -9.58 0.97 6.12
N LEU A 62 -10.07 -0.18 5.64
CA LEU A 62 -9.30 -1.42 5.57
C LEU A 62 -8.01 -1.28 4.74
N PHE A 63 -8.03 -0.45 3.69
CA PHE A 63 -6.83 -0.14 2.93
C PHE A 63 -5.80 0.65 3.77
N CYS A 64 -6.26 1.61 4.56
CA CYS A 64 -5.42 2.35 5.51
C CYS A 64 -4.87 1.44 6.61
N GLU A 65 -5.71 0.55 7.18
CA GLU A 65 -5.29 -0.48 8.13
C GLU A 65 -4.17 -1.33 7.55
N PHE A 66 -4.38 -1.87 6.34
CA PHE A 66 -3.39 -2.69 5.66
C PHE A 66 -2.07 -1.93 5.44
N MET A 67 -2.14 -0.65 5.04
CA MET A 67 -0.95 0.18 4.83
C MET A 67 -0.13 0.32 6.12
N ILE A 68 -0.78 0.54 7.26
CA ILE A 68 -0.13 0.63 8.58
C ILE A 68 0.51 -0.71 8.97
N LEU A 69 -0.22 -1.81 8.78
CA LEU A 69 0.30 -3.16 9.08
C LEU A 69 1.52 -3.48 8.22
N GLN A 70 1.54 -3.07 6.95
CA GLN A 70 2.68 -3.23 6.06
C GLN A 70 3.88 -2.35 6.48
N ASP A 71 3.63 -1.12 6.90
CA ASP A 71 4.67 -0.17 7.34
C ASP A 71 5.41 -0.69 8.59
N PHE A 72 4.66 -1.19 9.57
CA PHE A 72 5.21 -1.78 10.79
C PHE A 72 5.67 -3.24 10.63
N ARG A 73 5.39 -3.87 9.48
CA ARG A 73 5.59 -5.31 9.25
C ARG A 73 4.92 -6.16 10.34
N THR A 74 3.72 -5.75 10.73
CA THR A 74 2.94 -6.41 11.77
C THR A 74 2.60 -7.84 11.33
N PRO A 75 2.98 -8.87 12.10
CA PRO A 75 2.59 -10.26 11.82
C PRO A 75 1.07 -10.41 11.81
N SER A 76 0.56 -11.25 10.91
CA SER A 76 -0.89 -11.48 10.77
C SER A 76 -1.54 -11.98 12.04
N GLU A 77 -0.83 -12.75 12.86
CA GLU A 77 -1.32 -13.28 14.13
C GLU A 77 -1.65 -12.17 15.14
N ILE A 78 -0.91 -11.06 15.09
CA ILE A 78 -1.17 -9.90 15.95
C ILE A 78 -2.46 -9.23 15.51
N TYR A 79 -2.61 -8.96 14.21
CA TYR A 79 -3.84 -8.35 13.68
C TYR A 79 -5.08 -9.23 13.90
N LEU A 80 -4.94 -10.55 13.75
CA LEU A 80 -6.05 -11.49 13.95
C LEU A 80 -6.45 -11.63 15.43
N SER A 81 -5.52 -11.39 16.36
CA SER A 81 -5.81 -11.42 17.80
C SER A 81 -6.31 -10.09 18.33
N ASP A 82 -5.86 -8.98 17.74
CA ASP A 82 -6.33 -7.63 18.02
C ASP A 82 -6.49 -6.82 16.72
N PRO A 83 -7.71 -6.80 16.13
CA PRO A 83 -7.98 -6.02 14.94
C PRO A 83 -7.77 -4.52 15.12
N ALA A 84 -7.76 -4.00 16.35
CA ALA A 84 -7.55 -2.57 16.61
C ALA A 84 -6.05 -2.20 16.71
N CYS A 85 -5.13 -3.17 16.63
CA CYS A 85 -3.70 -2.93 16.83
C CYS A 85 -3.11 -1.89 15.85
N TRP A 86 -3.69 -1.75 14.65
CA TRP A 86 -3.28 -0.75 13.67
C TRP A 86 -3.39 0.68 14.21
N LYS A 87 -4.37 0.98 15.07
CA LYS A 87 -4.59 2.31 15.67
C LYS A 87 -3.43 2.76 16.55
N SER A 88 -2.56 1.84 16.95
CA SER A 88 -1.33 2.17 17.70
C SER A 88 -0.42 3.15 16.95
N TYR A 89 -0.56 3.28 15.62
CA TYR A 89 0.16 4.27 14.82
C TYR A 89 -0.04 5.71 15.32
N GLU A 90 -1.20 6.03 15.91
CA GLU A 90 -1.51 7.37 16.44
C GLU A 90 -0.54 7.78 17.55
N PHE A 91 -0.07 6.81 18.35
CA PHE A 91 0.90 7.04 19.42
C PHE A 91 2.35 7.00 18.93
N CYS A 92 2.59 6.51 17.71
CA CYS A 92 3.92 6.37 17.13
C CYS A 92 4.03 6.97 15.72
N LYS A 93 3.31 8.05 15.42
CA LYS A 93 3.35 8.76 14.13
C LYS A 93 4.78 9.08 13.66
N HIS A 94 5.70 9.37 14.59
CA HIS A 94 7.12 9.61 14.31
C HIS A 94 7.89 8.40 13.73
N LYS A 95 7.33 7.19 13.79
CA LYS A 95 7.89 5.96 13.22
C LYS A 95 7.21 5.56 11.92
N VAL A 96 6.07 6.16 11.58
CA VAL A 96 5.32 5.87 10.37
C VAL A 96 6.05 6.46 9.18
N THR A 97 6.13 5.73 8.07
CA THR A 97 6.69 6.26 6.82
C THR A 97 5.94 7.55 6.45
N PRO A 98 6.62 8.68 6.16
CA PRO A 98 5.94 9.96 5.92
C PRO A 98 4.85 9.90 4.84
N LYS A 99 5.08 9.12 3.78
CA LYS A 99 4.10 8.95 2.70
C LYS A 99 2.86 8.15 3.09
N VAL A 100 2.99 7.26 4.06
CA VAL A 100 1.85 6.58 4.67
C VAL A 100 1.06 7.59 5.50
N LEU A 101 1.75 8.37 6.35
CA LEU A 101 1.09 9.40 7.16
C LEU A 101 0.36 10.45 6.31
N ASP A 102 1.01 10.98 5.26
CA ASP A 102 0.41 11.90 4.28
C ASP A 102 -0.88 11.32 3.65
N TYR A 103 -0.92 10.01 3.41
CA TYR A 103 -2.08 9.34 2.86
C TYR A 103 -3.19 9.17 3.91
N LEU A 104 -2.83 8.74 5.14
CA LEU A 104 -3.78 8.55 6.24
C LEU A 104 -4.48 9.86 6.60
N GLU A 105 -3.74 10.97 6.71
CA GLU A 105 -4.31 12.29 7.06
C GLU A 105 -5.35 12.79 6.04
N LYS A 106 -5.22 12.36 4.78
CA LYS A 106 -6.18 12.71 3.71
C LYS A 106 -7.45 11.84 3.74
N HIS A 107 -7.37 10.61 4.25
CA HIS A 107 -8.41 9.60 4.08
C HIS A 107 -9.06 9.14 5.39
N LEU A 108 -8.44 9.44 6.53
CA LEU A 108 -8.97 9.20 7.88
C LEU A 108 -8.86 10.52 8.68
N PRO A 109 -9.71 11.52 8.39
CA PRO A 109 -9.77 12.72 9.21
C PRO A 109 -10.26 12.37 10.64
N GLU A 110 -9.71 13.05 11.64
CA GLU A 110 -10.01 12.88 13.08
C GLU A 110 -11.51 12.96 13.41
#